data_AF-A0AAV0T0M2-F1
#
_entry.id   AF-A0AAV0T0M2-F1
#
_cell.length_a   1.000
_cell.length_b   1.000
_cell.length_c   1.000
_cell.angle_alpha   90.00
_cell.angle_beta   90.00
_cell.angle_gamma   90.00
#
_symmetry.space_group_name_H-M   'P 1'
#
loop_
_entity.id
_entity.type
_entity.pdbx_description
1 polymer ?
#
loop_
_entity_poly.entity_id
_entity_poly.type
_entity_poly.pdbx_seq_one_letter_code
_entity_poly.pdbx_strand_id
1 'polypeptide(L)'
;MSALALYVDAPVADREDGAYDGGRRGEIFPEWLHNVARVPLFGVATLISKVCLQLLNRTKVEGVSHLVEQLETRPKGTAVITVSNHSATVDDPAVLANMMPWKYAWPWKGRWSLASQEYCYEKGKVVSAVFFGAKTLPVHRGAGVDHEMIHAIFDKVEEGAWVHIFPEGKIVQHEELGGRPSPRREEIGRLKWGVGKLIARATTRPIVVPVYHYNMEQLMPQDENNCLIRVLPRTNLELGIIVGEPLSFDDLFAQYENDRVVGADPWATQEREKALYSAITRRIETALLTLAERTPPSV
;
A
#
# COMPACT_ATOMS: atom_id res chain seq x y z
N MET A 1 -26.68 10.69 -4.71
CA MET A 1 -26.79 9.57 -3.75
C MET A 1 -25.48 8.80 -3.61
N SER A 2 -24.87 8.28 -4.68
CA SER A 2 -23.64 7.48 -4.60
C SER A 2 -22.41 8.24 -4.04
N ALA A 3 -22.13 9.47 -4.51
CA ALA A 3 -21.03 10.28 -3.97
C ALA A 3 -21.25 10.72 -2.49
N LEU A 4 -22.51 10.88 -2.08
CA LEU A 4 -22.87 11.18 -0.69
C LEU A 4 -22.50 10.01 0.23
N ALA A 5 -22.62 8.76 -0.24
CA ALA A 5 -22.23 7.59 0.52
C ALA A 5 -20.73 7.62 0.88
N LEU A 6 -19.86 7.92 -0.09
CA LEU A 6 -18.43 8.08 0.15
C LEU A 6 -18.12 9.25 1.09
N TYR A 7 -18.86 10.35 1.00
CA TYR A 7 -18.67 11.52 1.86
C TYR A 7 -19.04 11.25 3.32
N VAL A 8 -20.14 10.54 3.53
CA VAL A 8 -20.66 10.22 4.87
C VAL A 8 -19.81 9.15 5.54
N ASP A 9 -19.47 8.09 4.81
CA ASP A 9 -18.74 6.93 5.35
C ASP A 9 -17.21 7.09 5.31
N ALA A 10 -16.68 8.18 4.72
CA ALA A 10 -15.26 8.45 4.76
C ALA A 10 -14.73 8.50 6.21
N PRO A 11 -13.64 7.75 6.50
CA PRO A 11 -12.98 7.77 7.80
C PRO A 11 -12.65 9.18 8.32
N VAL A 12 -12.43 9.28 9.63
CA VAL A 12 -12.01 10.52 10.28
C VAL A 12 -10.53 10.37 10.66
N ALA A 13 -9.79 11.47 10.60
CA ALA A 13 -8.42 11.52 11.10
C ALA A 13 -8.40 11.41 12.64
N ASP A 14 -7.37 10.78 13.19
CA ASP A 14 -7.04 10.84 14.61
C ASP A 14 -6.22 12.08 14.89
N ARG A 15 -6.86 13.07 15.51
CA ARG A 15 -6.23 14.32 15.92
C ARG A 15 -5.78 14.30 17.38
N GLU A 16 -5.83 13.14 18.03
CA GLU A 16 -5.52 12.97 19.46
C GLU A 16 -6.39 13.86 20.38
N ASP A 17 -7.54 14.32 19.88
CA ASP A 17 -8.50 15.18 20.58
C ASP A 17 -9.68 14.38 21.19
N GLY A 18 -9.59 13.05 21.11
CA GLY A 18 -10.63 12.11 21.57
C GLY A 18 -11.83 11.99 20.63
N ALA A 19 -11.82 12.65 19.45
CA ALA A 19 -12.90 12.54 18.46
C ALA A 19 -12.75 11.33 17.52
N TYR A 20 -11.60 10.66 17.53
CA TYR A 20 -11.34 9.46 16.73
C TYR A 20 -12.09 8.26 17.30
N ASP A 21 -12.85 7.57 16.45
CA ASP A 21 -13.74 6.47 16.84
C ASP A 21 -13.08 5.09 16.74
N GLY A 22 -11.74 5.04 16.74
CA GLY A 22 -10.98 3.79 16.74
C GLY A 22 -10.88 3.08 15.39
N GLY A 23 -11.31 3.74 14.29
CA GLY A 23 -11.03 3.28 12.92
C GLY A 23 -11.89 2.13 12.42
N ARG A 24 -12.82 1.62 13.23
CA ARG A 24 -13.75 0.53 12.89
C ARG A 24 -15.21 0.99 12.91
N ARG A 25 -15.47 2.18 12.40
CA ARG A 25 -16.84 2.66 12.22
C ARG A 25 -17.53 1.81 11.16
N GLY A 26 -18.69 1.25 11.49
CA GLY A 26 -19.56 0.60 10.52
C GLY A 26 -20.03 1.59 9.45
N GLU A 27 -19.90 1.19 8.19
CA GLU A 27 -20.39 1.97 7.05
C GLU A 27 -21.93 2.05 7.09
N ILE A 28 -22.50 3.23 6.86
CA ILE A 28 -23.96 3.44 6.85
C ILE A 28 -24.55 2.93 5.54
N PHE A 29 -23.84 3.15 4.44
CA PHE A 29 -24.29 2.75 3.11
C PHE A 29 -23.70 1.38 2.71
N PRO A 30 -24.41 0.61 1.86
CA PRO A 30 -23.92 -0.68 1.42
C PRO A 30 -22.78 -0.55 0.40
N GLU A 31 -21.84 -1.50 0.45
CA GLU A 31 -20.62 -1.53 -0.39
C GLU A 31 -20.90 -1.46 -1.91
N TRP A 32 -22.04 -1.96 -2.40
CA TRP A 32 -22.40 -1.82 -3.82
C TRP A 32 -22.60 -0.35 -4.22
N LEU A 33 -23.13 0.48 -3.31
CA LEU A 33 -23.36 1.90 -3.57
C LEU A 33 -22.05 2.67 -3.57
N HIS A 34 -21.12 2.32 -2.68
CA HIS A 34 -19.76 2.86 -2.74
C HIS A 34 -19.09 2.44 -4.03
N ASN A 35 -19.15 1.17 -4.43
CA ASN A 35 -18.54 0.71 -5.68
C ASN A 35 -19.05 1.45 -6.91
N VAL A 36 -20.35 1.73 -7.01
CA VAL A 36 -20.90 2.60 -8.06
C VAL A 36 -20.31 4.02 -7.99
N ALA A 37 -20.17 4.58 -6.79
CA ALA A 37 -19.55 5.90 -6.60
C ALA A 37 -18.06 5.94 -6.99
N ARG A 38 -17.35 4.82 -6.83
CA ARG A 38 -15.92 4.68 -7.12
C ARG A 38 -15.62 4.55 -8.62
N VAL A 39 -16.58 4.10 -9.45
CA VAL A 39 -16.36 3.83 -10.89
C VAL A 39 -15.76 5.02 -11.65
N PRO A 40 -16.29 6.25 -11.57
CA PRO A 40 -15.72 7.39 -12.29
C PRO A 40 -14.29 7.70 -11.83
N LEU A 41 -14.04 7.64 -10.51
CA LEU A 41 -12.73 7.92 -9.93
C LEU A 41 -11.68 6.92 -10.41
N PHE A 42 -11.98 5.62 -10.34
CA PHE A 42 -11.10 4.57 -10.83
C PHE A 42 -10.87 4.68 -12.33
N GLY A 43 -11.93 4.89 -13.12
CA GLY A 43 -11.84 4.99 -14.57
C GLY A 43 -10.98 6.17 -15.03
N VAL A 44 -11.23 7.36 -14.48
CA VAL A 44 -10.47 8.59 -14.79
C VAL A 44 -9.03 8.47 -14.32
N ALA A 45 -8.78 8.03 -13.09
CA ALA A 45 -7.42 7.85 -12.58
C ALA A 45 -6.63 6.84 -13.42
N THR A 46 -7.22 5.67 -13.73
CA THR A 46 -6.59 4.65 -14.57
C THR A 46 -6.26 5.19 -15.96
N LEU A 47 -7.20 5.92 -16.58
CA LEU A 47 -6.99 6.50 -17.91
C LEU A 47 -5.85 7.52 -17.90
N ILE A 48 -5.87 8.48 -16.96
CA ILE A 48 -4.82 9.50 -16.83
C ILE A 48 -3.47 8.83 -16.58
N SER A 49 -3.40 7.87 -15.66
CA SER A 49 -2.17 7.15 -15.34
C SER A 49 -1.62 6.39 -16.54
N LYS A 50 -2.45 5.67 -17.29
CA LYS A 50 -2.00 4.95 -18.50
C LYS A 50 -1.55 5.91 -19.59
N VAL A 51 -2.28 7.01 -19.84
CA VAL A 51 -1.85 8.04 -20.80
C VAL A 51 -0.51 8.65 -20.38
N CYS A 52 -0.35 9.01 -19.11
CA CYS A 52 0.86 9.62 -18.61
C CYS A 52 2.07 8.69 -18.73
N LEU A 53 1.94 7.43 -18.34
CA LEU A 53 3.08 6.50 -18.25
C LEU A 53 3.35 5.71 -19.54
N GLN A 54 2.33 5.42 -20.38
CA GLN A 54 2.49 4.65 -21.61
C GLN A 54 2.54 5.50 -22.88
N LEU A 55 1.83 6.64 -22.92
CA LEU A 55 1.77 7.48 -24.11
C LEU A 55 2.77 8.65 -24.04
N LEU A 56 2.82 9.35 -22.89
CA LEU A 56 3.72 10.50 -22.71
C LEU A 56 5.11 10.11 -22.18
N ASN A 57 5.23 8.89 -21.66
CA ASN A 57 6.47 8.27 -21.18
C ASN A 57 6.57 6.85 -21.73
N ARG A 58 7.68 6.16 -21.47
CA ARG A 58 7.91 4.78 -21.88
C ARG A 58 8.04 3.93 -20.63
N THR A 59 7.01 3.16 -20.32
CA THR A 59 7.01 2.30 -19.13
C THR A 59 7.16 0.84 -19.52
N LYS A 60 8.22 0.19 -19.04
CA LYS A 60 8.38 -1.27 -19.16
C LYS A 60 7.76 -1.98 -17.94
N VAL A 61 6.97 -3.02 -18.19
CA VAL A 61 6.38 -3.83 -17.11
C VAL A 61 6.85 -5.27 -17.25
N GLU A 62 7.39 -5.83 -16.18
CA GLU A 62 7.86 -7.22 -16.10
C GLU A 62 7.15 -8.00 -15.00
N GLY A 63 6.91 -9.29 -15.22
CA GLY A 63 6.44 -10.21 -14.16
C GLY A 63 4.99 -10.03 -13.71
N VAL A 64 4.19 -9.17 -14.35
CA VAL A 64 2.79 -8.91 -13.96
C VAL A 64 1.94 -10.18 -13.84
N SER A 65 2.26 -11.22 -14.61
CA SER A 65 1.60 -12.53 -14.54
C SER A 65 1.64 -13.13 -13.14
N HIS A 66 2.74 -12.95 -12.39
CA HIS A 66 2.83 -13.42 -11.00
C HIS A 66 1.72 -12.84 -10.14
N LEU A 67 1.43 -11.54 -10.25
CA LEU A 67 0.35 -10.91 -9.47
C LEU A 67 -1.04 -11.28 -10.01
N VAL A 68 -1.23 -11.24 -11.33
CA VAL A 68 -2.54 -11.52 -11.94
C VAL A 68 -2.99 -12.94 -11.66
N GLU A 69 -2.07 -13.90 -11.67
CA GLU A 69 -2.35 -15.29 -11.31
C GLU A 69 -2.89 -15.37 -9.87
N GLN A 70 -2.17 -14.81 -8.89
CA GLN A 70 -2.61 -14.85 -7.49
C GLN A 70 -3.97 -14.18 -7.28
N LEU A 71 -4.24 -13.06 -7.96
CA LEU A 71 -5.53 -12.37 -7.84
C LEU A 71 -6.71 -13.17 -8.41
N GLU A 72 -6.48 -14.00 -9.42
CA GLU A 72 -7.54 -14.78 -10.09
C GLU A 72 -7.68 -16.20 -9.53
N THR A 73 -6.62 -16.80 -8.97
CA THR A 73 -6.62 -18.21 -8.53
C THR A 73 -6.57 -18.41 -7.01
N ARG A 74 -6.32 -17.36 -6.22
CA ARG A 74 -6.24 -17.49 -4.75
C ARG A 74 -7.50 -18.11 -4.15
N PRO A 75 -7.36 -18.92 -3.08
CA PRO A 75 -8.51 -19.42 -2.33
C PRO A 75 -9.40 -18.29 -1.81
N LYS A 76 -10.69 -18.57 -1.68
CA LYS A 76 -11.66 -17.59 -1.15
C LYS A 76 -11.28 -17.23 0.30
N GLY A 77 -11.23 -15.94 0.60
CA GLY A 77 -10.82 -15.42 1.91
C GLY A 77 -9.31 -15.23 2.07
N THR A 78 -8.49 -15.61 1.08
CA THR A 78 -7.05 -15.33 1.10
C THR A 78 -6.76 -13.95 0.54
N ALA A 79 -6.21 -13.06 1.36
CA ALA A 79 -5.77 -11.75 0.90
C ALA A 79 -4.52 -11.82 0.02
N VAL A 80 -4.38 -10.83 -0.86
CA VAL A 80 -3.12 -10.57 -1.57
C VAL A 80 -2.60 -9.23 -1.07
N ILE A 81 -1.35 -9.20 -0.60
CA ILE A 81 -0.67 -7.99 -0.16
C ILE A 81 0.44 -7.69 -1.16
N THR A 82 0.30 -6.63 -1.95
CA THR A 82 1.41 -6.12 -2.75
C THR A 82 2.24 -5.16 -1.92
N VAL A 83 3.56 -5.34 -1.94
CA VAL A 83 4.51 -4.48 -1.22
C VAL A 83 5.43 -3.80 -2.21
N SER A 84 5.66 -2.50 -2.07
CA SER A 84 6.48 -1.75 -3.04
C SER A 84 7.31 -0.64 -2.41
N ASN A 85 8.37 -0.24 -3.11
CA ASN A 85 9.04 1.02 -2.83
C ASN A 85 8.09 2.20 -3.14
N HIS A 86 8.42 3.40 -2.68
CA HIS A 86 7.62 4.60 -2.82
C HIS A 86 8.52 5.80 -3.09
N SER A 87 8.55 6.28 -4.32
CA SER A 87 9.43 7.36 -4.78
C SER A 87 8.73 8.57 -5.39
N ALA A 88 7.40 8.51 -5.58
CA ALA A 88 6.59 9.64 -6.04
C ALA A 88 5.16 9.65 -5.47
N THR A 89 4.56 10.84 -5.43
CA THR A 89 3.17 11.03 -4.94
C THR A 89 2.12 10.29 -5.76
N VAL A 90 2.47 9.87 -6.97
CA VAL A 90 1.56 9.23 -7.93
C VAL A 90 1.79 7.72 -8.05
N ASP A 91 2.74 7.13 -7.31
CA ASP A 91 3.05 5.69 -7.42
C ASP A 91 1.80 4.84 -7.25
N ASP A 92 1.04 5.18 -6.22
CA ASP A 92 -0.16 4.51 -5.75
C ASP A 92 -1.21 4.28 -6.87
N PRO A 93 -1.73 5.31 -7.56
CA PRO A 93 -2.59 5.10 -8.72
C PRO A 93 -1.80 4.71 -9.99
N ALA A 94 -0.61 5.27 -10.23
CA ALA A 94 0.03 5.19 -11.54
C ALA A 94 0.71 3.84 -11.80
N VAL A 95 1.48 3.32 -10.84
CA VAL A 95 2.16 2.02 -10.97
C VAL A 95 1.13 0.92 -11.14
N LEU A 96 0.10 0.91 -10.29
CA LEU A 96 -0.97 -0.08 -10.34
C LEU A 96 -1.76 -0.02 -11.65
N ALA A 97 -2.19 1.18 -12.06
CA ALA A 97 -2.91 1.35 -13.33
C ALA A 97 -2.08 0.89 -14.53
N ASN A 98 -0.76 1.06 -14.51
CA ASN A 98 0.09 0.72 -15.64
C ASN A 98 0.44 -0.76 -15.71
N MET A 99 0.72 -1.39 -14.57
CA MET A 99 1.01 -2.82 -14.57
C MET A 99 -0.26 -3.65 -14.79
N MET A 100 -1.43 -3.22 -14.32
CA MET A 100 -2.62 -4.07 -14.34
C MET A 100 -3.45 -3.99 -15.64
N PRO A 101 -4.07 -5.11 -16.07
CA PRO A 101 -5.09 -5.09 -17.11
C PRO A 101 -6.30 -4.23 -16.75
N TRP A 102 -7.00 -3.69 -17.75
CA TRP A 102 -8.16 -2.79 -17.57
C TRP A 102 -9.29 -3.35 -16.68
N LYS A 103 -9.43 -4.67 -16.55
CA LYS A 103 -10.43 -5.28 -15.65
C LYS A 103 -10.21 -4.90 -14.17
N TYR A 104 -9.01 -4.45 -13.79
CA TYR A 104 -8.71 -3.98 -12.44
C TYR A 104 -9.00 -2.48 -12.24
N ALA A 105 -9.44 -1.77 -13.29
CA ALA A 105 -10.04 -0.44 -13.16
C ALA A 105 -11.45 -0.51 -12.56
N TRP A 106 -12.03 -1.71 -12.41
CA TRP A 106 -13.30 -1.87 -11.71
C TRP A 106 -13.07 -1.85 -10.18
N PRO A 107 -13.80 -0.99 -9.42
CA PRO A 107 -13.54 -0.80 -7.98
C PRO A 107 -13.63 -2.05 -7.11
N TRP A 108 -14.48 -3.02 -7.47
CA TRP A 108 -14.61 -4.30 -6.76
C TRP A 108 -13.42 -5.24 -6.97
N LYS A 109 -12.63 -5.04 -8.03
CA LYS A 109 -11.34 -5.73 -8.24
C LYS A 109 -10.14 -4.89 -7.77
N GLY A 110 -10.36 -3.62 -7.47
CA GLY A 110 -9.34 -2.68 -7.04
C GLY A 110 -8.85 -2.95 -5.62
N ARG A 111 -7.60 -2.58 -5.37
CA ARG A 111 -6.93 -2.77 -4.07
C ARG A 111 -7.20 -1.65 -3.08
N TRP A 112 -7.10 -2.00 -1.80
CA TRP A 112 -7.06 -1.07 -0.69
C TRP A 112 -5.63 -0.63 -0.36
N SER A 113 -5.44 0.57 0.16
CA SER A 113 -4.13 1.06 0.57
C SER A 113 -4.19 2.04 1.73
N LEU A 114 -3.04 2.58 2.10
CA LEU A 114 -2.86 3.53 3.18
C LEU A 114 -2.30 4.85 2.66
N ALA A 115 -2.77 5.96 3.19
CA ALA A 115 -2.14 7.27 3.04
C ALA A 115 -2.11 8.01 4.37
N SER A 116 -1.08 8.82 4.59
CA SER A 116 -0.93 9.57 5.84
C SER A 116 -2.09 10.53 6.02
N GLN A 117 -2.76 10.45 7.17
CA GLN A 117 -3.98 11.22 7.44
C GLN A 117 -3.83 12.73 7.25
N GLU A 118 -2.65 13.29 7.49
CA GLU A 118 -2.37 14.72 7.35
C GLU A 118 -2.58 15.23 5.91
N TYR A 119 -2.42 14.34 4.92
CA TYR A 119 -2.62 14.66 3.50
C TYR A 119 -4.02 14.31 3.01
N CYS A 120 -4.62 13.21 3.49
CA CYS A 120 -5.86 12.68 2.93
C CYS A 120 -7.11 12.90 3.79
N TYR A 121 -6.99 13.00 5.12
CA TYR A 121 -8.14 13.03 6.04
C TYR A 121 -8.22 14.29 6.91
N GLU A 122 -7.14 15.05 7.04
CA GLU A 122 -7.15 16.32 7.80
C GLU A 122 -7.49 17.55 6.94
N LYS A 123 -7.45 17.43 5.61
CA LYS A 123 -7.72 18.53 4.65
C LYS A 123 -9.21 18.78 4.39
N GLY A 124 -10.09 18.12 5.14
CA GLY A 124 -11.54 18.28 5.07
C GLY A 124 -12.26 17.13 4.36
N LYS A 125 -13.56 16.99 4.67
CA LYS A 125 -14.39 15.83 4.29
C LYS A 125 -14.46 15.53 2.79
N VAL A 126 -14.36 16.55 1.93
CA VAL A 126 -14.35 16.33 0.47
C VAL A 126 -13.09 15.59 0.04
N VAL A 127 -11.93 15.97 0.56
CA VAL A 127 -10.65 15.28 0.29
C VAL A 127 -10.70 13.87 0.86
N SER A 128 -11.22 13.70 2.08
CA SER A 128 -11.43 12.39 2.70
C SER A 128 -12.29 11.47 1.83
N ALA A 129 -13.40 11.99 1.28
CA ALA A 129 -14.30 11.25 0.40
C ALA A 129 -13.62 10.78 -0.88
N VAL A 130 -12.73 11.60 -1.45
CA VAL A 130 -11.95 11.24 -2.66
C VAL A 130 -10.97 10.12 -2.34
N PHE A 131 -10.20 10.21 -1.26
CA PHE A 131 -9.25 9.16 -0.87
C PHE A 131 -9.96 7.86 -0.46
N PHE A 132 -11.06 7.95 0.29
CA PHE A 132 -11.90 6.80 0.59
C PHE A 132 -12.50 6.18 -0.68
N GLY A 133 -12.94 7.01 -1.62
CA GLY A 133 -13.36 6.60 -2.96
C GLY A 133 -12.24 5.91 -3.76
N ALA A 134 -11.00 6.34 -3.59
CA ALA A 134 -9.82 5.71 -4.20
C ALA A 134 -9.42 4.38 -3.51
N LYS A 135 -10.17 3.96 -2.48
CA LYS A 135 -9.87 2.82 -1.60
C LYS A 135 -8.56 3.01 -0.82
N THR A 136 -8.30 4.24 -0.39
CA THR A 136 -7.12 4.60 0.40
C THR A 136 -7.54 5.01 1.80
N LEU A 137 -7.22 4.19 2.80
CA LEU A 137 -7.55 4.37 4.21
C LEU A 137 -6.49 5.25 4.92
N PRO A 138 -6.84 5.95 6.02
CA PRO A 138 -5.88 6.74 6.77
C PRO A 138 -4.86 5.86 7.51
N VAL A 139 -3.66 6.41 7.72
CA VAL A 139 -2.68 5.87 8.66
C VAL A 139 -2.02 7.02 9.44
N HIS A 140 -1.72 6.80 10.72
CA HIS A 140 -0.98 7.76 11.54
C HIS A 140 0.51 7.47 11.43
N ARG A 141 1.25 8.32 10.71
CA ARG A 141 2.71 8.15 10.61
C ARG A 141 3.36 8.43 11.95
N GLY A 142 4.11 7.47 12.46
CA GLY A 142 4.92 7.64 13.68
C GLY A 142 4.30 7.09 14.97
N ALA A 143 3.00 6.74 14.99
CA ALA A 143 2.31 6.19 16.18
C ALA A 143 2.63 4.72 16.48
N GLY A 144 3.73 4.17 15.95
CA GLY A 144 4.13 2.78 16.18
C GLY A 144 3.36 1.76 15.33
N VAL A 145 3.36 0.48 15.74
CA VAL A 145 2.67 -0.62 15.03
C VAL A 145 1.31 -0.97 15.65
N ASP A 146 0.99 -0.36 16.80
CA ASP A 146 -0.19 -0.67 17.61
C ASP A 146 -1.29 0.39 17.48
N HIS A 147 -1.08 1.45 16.70
CA HIS A 147 -2.08 2.50 16.54
C HIS A 147 -3.35 1.98 15.86
N GLU A 148 -4.49 2.54 16.26
CA GLU A 148 -5.81 2.01 15.95
C GLU A 148 -6.19 2.10 14.46
N MET A 149 -5.70 3.11 13.71
CA MET A 149 -5.97 3.20 12.26
C MET A 149 -5.52 1.98 11.45
N ILE A 150 -4.55 1.18 11.93
CA ILE A 150 -4.17 -0.06 11.21
C ILE A 150 -5.31 -1.08 11.20
N HIS A 151 -6.25 -1.02 12.14
CA HIS A 151 -7.37 -1.95 12.18
C HIS A 151 -8.17 -1.97 10.88
N ALA A 152 -8.45 -0.81 10.29
CA ALA A 152 -9.26 -0.72 9.07
C ALA A 152 -8.62 -1.48 7.90
N ILE A 153 -7.29 -1.39 7.73
CA ILE A 153 -6.60 -2.13 6.66
C ILE A 153 -6.41 -3.60 7.03
N PHE A 154 -6.25 -3.93 8.33
CA PHE A 154 -6.18 -5.31 8.79
C PHE A 154 -7.51 -6.04 8.56
N ASP A 155 -8.65 -5.37 8.76
CA ASP A 155 -9.96 -5.92 8.45
C ASP A 155 -10.09 -6.25 6.95
N LYS A 156 -9.48 -5.43 6.06
CA LYS A 156 -9.40 -5.76 4.63
C LYS A 156 -8.51 -6.97 4.33
N VAL A 157 -7.47 -7.21 5.12
CA VAL A 157 -6.68 -8.46 5.04
C VAL A 157 -7.53 -9.65 5.48
N GLU A 158 -8.26 -9.54 6.59
CA GLU A 158 -9.15 -10.60 7.10
C GLU A 158 -10.32 -10.90 6.15
N GLU A 159 -10.82 -9.90 5.42
CA GLU A 159 -11.84 -10.05 4.36
C GLU A 159 -11.31 -10.77 3.09
N GLY A 160 -10.00 -11.01 3.01
CA GLY A 160 -9.36 -11.60 1.81
C GLY A 160 -9.22 -10.60 0.66
N ALA A 161 -9.19 -9.29 0.93
CA ALA A 161 -9.07 -8.27 -0.10
C ALA A 161 -7.67 -8.24 -0.74
N TRP A 162 -7.55 -7.51 -1.85
CA TRP A 162 -6.24 -7.07 -2.33
C TRP A 162 -5.86 -5.78 -1.60
N VAL A 163 -4.71 -5.79 -0.92
CA VAL A 163 -4.15 -4.66 -0.18
C VAL A 163 -2.77 -4.31 -0.76
N HIS A 164 -2.43 -3.02 -0.79
CA HIS A 164 -1.12 -2.55 -1.19
C HIS A 164 -0.50 -1.68 -0.11
N ILE A 165 0.75 -1.96 0.23
CA ILE A 165 1.49 -1.31 1.30
C ILE A 165 2.82 -0.79 0.76
N PHE A 166 3.13 0.46 1.10
CA PHE A 166 4.46 1.05 0.98
C PHE A 166 5.17 0.98 2.33
N PRO A 167 5.93 -0.10 2.63
CA PRO A 167 6.52 -0.29 3.94
C PRO A 167 7.63 0.72 4.27
N GLU A 168 8.04 1.58 3.34
CA GLU A 168 8.91 2.73 3.65
C GLU A 168 8.21 3.78 4.53
N GLY A 169 6.87 3.89 4.42
CA GLY A 169 6.04 4.81 5.20
C GLY A 169 6.16 6.29 4.79
N LYS A 170 6.92 6.59 3.74
CA LYS A 170 7.08 7.92 3.13
C LYS A 170 7.61 7.78 1.70
N ILE A 171 7.55 8.87 0.95
CA ILE A 171 8.21 9.00 -0.36
C ILE A 171 9.72 9.14 -0.15
N VAL A 172 10.52 8.46 -0.97
CA VAL A 172 11.99 8.50 -0.96
C VAL A 172 12.50 8.56 -2.40
N GLN A 173 13.21 9.65 -2.76
CA GLN A 173 13.65 9.91 -4.14
C GLN A 173 15.13 9.65 -4.40
N HIS A 174 15.94 9.44 -3.35
CA HIS A 174 17.41 9.45 -3.46
C HIS A 174 18.08 8.20 -2.88
N GLU A 175 17.30 7.19 -2.51
CA GLU A 175 17.79 5.88 -2.10
C GLU A 175 17.03 4.82 -2.90
N GLU A 176 17.66 3.69 -3.23
CA GLU A 176 17.00 2.57 -3.90
C GLU A 176 15.81 2.05 -3.09
N LEU A 177 16.05 1.83 -1.79
CA LEU A 177 15.02 1.50 -0.82
C LEU A 177 15.31 2.28 0.46
N GLY A 178 14.45 3.26 0.73
CA GLY A 178 14.51 4.10 1.90
C GLY A 178 13.97 3.41 3.15
N GLY A 179 13.09 4.10 3.87
CA GLY A 179 12.52 3.61 5.13
C GLY A 179 12.92 4.43 6.37
N ARG A 180 13.00 3.77 7.52
CA ARG A 180 13.20 4.42 8.82
C ARG A 180 14.63 4.96 8.97
N PRO A 181 14.81 6.24 9.39
CA PRO A 181 16.10 6.70 9.87
C PRO A 181 16.34 6.07 11.25
N SER A 182 17.41 5.28 11.39
CA SER A 182 17.76 4.65 12.67
C SER A 182 19.26 4.34 12.72
N PRO A 183 19.96 4.62 13.84
CA PRO A 183 21.34 4.17 14.03
C PRO A 183 21.44 2.64 14.10
N ARG A 184 20.32 1.94 14.36
CA ARG A 184 20.23 0.48 14.41
C ARG A 184 19.67 -0.13 13.12
N ARG A 185 19.75 0.57 11.98
CA ARG A 185 19.19 0.14 10.67
C ARG A 185 19.62 -1.28 10.29
N GLU A 186 20.88 -1.63 10.56
CA GLU A 186 21.44 -2.95 10.30
C GLU A 186 20.80 -4.06 11.14
N GLU A 187 20.32 -3.75 12.35
CA GLU A 187 19.65 -4.70 13.23
C GLU A 187 18.15 -4.81 12.90
N ILE A 188 17.44 -3.68 12.85
CA ILE A 188 15.96 -3.66 12.85
C ILE A 188 15.31 -3.58 11.46
N GLY A 189 16.08 -3.25 10.43
CA GLY A 189 15.56 -3.09 9.06
C GLY A 189 15.26 -1.66 8.70
N ARG A 190 15.28 -1.43 7.39
CA ARG A 190 14.92 -0.17 6.75
C ARG A 190 13.40 -0.02 6.79
N LEU A 191 12.67 -1.07 6.45
CA LEU A 191 11.21 -1.02 6.30
C LEU A 191 10.45 -0.99 7.64
N LYS A 192 9.27 -0.38 7.66
CA LYS A 192 8.37 -0.28 8.83
C LYS A 192 7.68 -1.63 9.07
N TRP A 193 7.64 -2.07 10.34
CA TRP A 193 7.15 -3.41 10.70
C TRP A 193 5.63 -3.60 10.64
N GLY A 194 4.85 -2.55 10.35
CA GLY A 194 3.40 -2.65 10.24
C GLY A 194 2.96 -3.72 9.22
N VAL A 195 3.66 -3.82 8.08
CA VAL A 195 3.39 -4.89 7.09
C VAL A 195 3.66 -6.28 7.67
N GLY A 196 4.73 -6.44 8.46
CA GLY A 196 5.06 -7.69 9.13
C GLY A 196 4.00 -8.09 10.15
N LYS A 197 3.48 -7.13 10.93
CA LYS A 197 2.37 -7.35 11.86
C LYS A 197 1.09 -7.79 11.15
N LEU A 198 0.72 -7.11 10.05
CA LEU A 198 -0.47 -7.47 9.25
C LEU A 198 -0.38 -8.93 8.76
N ILE A 199 0.76 -9.32 8.19
CA ILE A 199 0.97 -10.68 7.67
C ILE A 199 1.02 -11.71 8.82
N ALA A 200 1.74 -11.40 9.89
CA ALA A 200 1.91 -12.30 11.02
C ALA A 200 0.57 -12.58 11.70
N ARG A 201 -0.26 -11.57 11.90
CA ARG A 201 -1.52 -11.70 12.64
C ARG A 201 -2.70 -12.16 11.80
N ALA A 202 -2.61 -12.13 10.48
CA ALA A 202 -3.69 -12.54 9.61
C ALA A 202 -4.16 -13.99 9.91
N THR A 203 -5.46 -14.19 10.05
CA THR A 203 -6.05 -15.51 10.31
C THR A 203 -5.78 -16.47 9.17
N THR A 204 -6.03 -16.02 7.95
CA THR A 204 -5.62 -16.73 6.74
C THR A 204 -4.30 -16.13 6.25
N ARG A 205 -3.28 -16.97 6.03
CA ARG A 205 -1.96 -16.50 5.54
C ARG A 205 -2.15 -15.74 4.21
N PRO A 206 -1.81 -14.44 4.14
CA PRO A 206 -1.95 -13.69 2.92
C PRO A 206 -0.84 -14.07 1.93
N ILE A 207 -1.14 -13.97 0.65
CA ILE A 207 -0.15 -14.08 -0.42
C ILE A 207 0.54 -12.71 -0.55
N VAL A 208 1.86 -12.65 -0.46
CA VAL A 208 2.61 -11.39 -0.55
C VAL A 208 3.37 -11.33 -1.86
N VAL A 209 3.17 -10.27 -2.64
CA VAL A 209 3.81 -10.09 -3.96
C VAL A 209 4.65 -8.80 -3.95
N PRO A 210 5.98 -8.87 -4.10
CA PRO A 210 6.82 -7.69 -4.16
C PRO A 210 6.72 -7.02 -5.53
N VAL A 211 6.67 -5.70 -5.53
CA VAL A 211 6.64 -4.86 -6.73
C VAL A 211 7.69 -3.78 -6.56
N TYR A 212 8.57 -3.60 -7.54
CA TYR A 212 9.55 -2.53 -7.53
C TYR A 212 9.39 -1.66 -8.75
N HIS A 213 9.36 -0.33 -8.57
CA HIS A 213 9.32 0.61 -9.68
C HIS A 213 10.54 1.53 -9.65
N TYR A 214 10.98 1.98 -10.82
CA TYR A 214 12.16 2.85 -10.97
C TYR A 214 11.87 4.03 -11.88
N ASN A 215 12.64 5.12 -11.68
CA ASN A 215 12.54 6.41 -12.37
C ASN A 215 11.22 7.19 -12.13
N MET A 216 10.36 6.72 -11.23
CA MET A 216 9.12 7.43 -10.85
C MET A 216 9.40 8.72 -10.08
N GLU A 217 10.52 8.81 -9.37
CA GLU A 217 10.99 10.04 -8.73
C GLU A 217 11.27 11.16 -9.72
N GLN A 218 11.67 10.81 -10.95
CA GLN A 218 11.85 11.77 -12.04
C GLN A 218 10.52 12.28 -12.58
N LEU A 219 9.46 11.46 -12.51
CA LEU A 219 8.13 11.81 -13.00
C LEU A 219 7.52 12.95 -12.17
N MET A 220 7.63 12.86 -10.83
CA MET A 220 7.15 13.85 -9.87
C MET A 220 8.26 14.24 -8.87
N PRO A 221 9.22 15.08 -9.29
CA PRO A 221 10.37 15.41 -8.46
C PRO A 221 9.99 16.32 -7.29
N GLN A 222 10.63 16.09 -6.15
CA GLN A 222 10.48 16.84 -4.91
C GLN A 222 11.77 17.58 -4.56
N ASP A 223 11.63 18.68 -3.81
CA ASP A 223 12.76 19.37 -3.20
C ASP A 223 13.22 18.69 -1.89
N GLU A 224 14.24 19.28 -1.26
CA GLU A 224 14.80 18.82 0.03
C GLU A 224 13.79 18.78 1.19
N ASN A 225 12.67 19.50 1.07
CA ASN A 225 11.57 19.52 2.03
C ASN A 225 10.44 18.55 1.67
N ASN A 226 10.63 17.70 0.65
CA ASN A 226 9.63 16.80 0.08
C ASN A 226 8.43 17.53 -0.55
N CYS A 227 8.60 18.80 -0.96
CA CYS A 227 7.59 19.55 -1.70
C CYS A 227 7.73 19.29 -3.20
N LEU A 228 6.60 19.12 -3.90
CA LEU A 228 6.62 18.94 -5.35
C LEU A 228 7.22 20.17 -6.04
N ILE A 229 8.27 19.97 -6.84
CA ILE A 229 8.87 21.02 -7.66
C ILE A 229 7.91 21.45 -8.77
N ARG A 230 7.04 20.53 -9.23
CA ARG A 230 6.03 20.77 -10.25
C ARG A 230 4.77 19.97 -9.96
N VAL A 231 3.62 20.55 -10.29
CA VAL A 231 2.30 19.91 -10.13
C VAL A 231 1.98 18.95 -11.29
N LEU A 232 2.54 19.18 -12.47
CA LEU A 232 2.34 18.32 -13.64
C LEU A 232 3.47 17.30 -13.78
N PRO A 233 3.15 16.02 -14.12
CA PRO A 233 4.16 15.00 -14.39
C PRO A 233 5.10 15.37 -15.53
N ARG A 234 6.37 14.97 -15.42
CA ARG A 234 7.31 15.03 -16.55
C ARG A 234 6.93 14.03 -17.65
N THR A 235 7.46 14.26 -18.83
CA THR A 235 7.23 13.44 -20.03
C THR A 235 8.56 13.02 -20.65
N ASN A 236 8.52 12.03 -21.55
CA ASN A 236 9.68 11.48 -22.24
C ASN A 236 10.72 10.84 -21.31
N LEU A 237 10.25 10.16 -20.26
CA LEU A 237 11.06 9.36 -19.34
C LEU A 237 10.98 7.87 -19.70
N GLU A 238 12.04 7.14 -19.41
CA GLU A 238 12.08 5.68 -19.39
C GLU A 238 11.79 5.22 -17.95
N LEU A 239 10.62 4.65 -17.74
CA LEU A 239 10.11 4.18 -16.45
C LEU A 239 10.04 2.65 -16.47
N GLY A 240 9.97 2.03 -15.29
CA GLY A 240 9.61 0.62 -15.27
C GLY A 240 9.10 0.09 -13.95
N ILE A 241 8.47 -1.07 -14.06
CA ILE A 241 7.80 -1.79 -12.99
C ILE A 241 8.18 -3.26 -13.10
N ILE A 242 8.70 -3.82 -12.02
CA ILE A 242 9.09 -5.22 -11.91
C ILE A 242 8.23 -5.85 -10.83
N VAL A 243 7.41 -6.82 -11.19
CA VAL A 243 6.63 -7.63 -10.25
C VAL A 243 7.39 -8.94 -10.02
N GLY A 244 7.71 -9.22 -8.76
CA GLY A 244 8.39 -10.45 -8.36
C GLY A 244 7.45 -11.62 -8.12
N GLU A 245 8.03 -12.78 -7.85
CA GLU A 245 7.28 -13.97 -7.45
C GLU A 245 6.67 -13.80 -6.04
N PRO A 246 5.55 -14.49 -5.75
CA PRO A 246 4.98 -14.49 -4.41
C PRO A 246 5.97 -15.01 -3.36
N LEU A 247 6.07 -14.33 -2.22
CA LEU A 247 6.98 -14.70 -1.14
C LEU A 247 6.35 -15.81 -0.28
N SER A 248 7.13 -16.86 0.01
CA SER A 248 6.80 -17.80 1.08
C SER A 248 7.38 -17.31 2.41
N PHE A 249 6.59 -17.52 3.47
CA PHE A 249 6.98 -17.30 4.87
C PHE A 249 6.77 -18.56 5.72
N ASP A 250 6.58 -19.72 5.09
CA ASP A 250 6.18 -20.95 5.79
C ASP A 250 7.22 -21.39 6.82
N ASP A 251 8.51 -21.21 6.51
CA ASP A 251 9.63 -21.45 7.43
C ASP A 251 9.61 -20.49 8.62
N LEU A 252 9.29 -19.20 8.42
CA LEU A 252 9.16 -18.24 9.52
C LEU A 252 7.93 -18.58 10.38
N PHE A 253 6.80 -18.91 9.76
CA PHE A 253 5.61 -19.31 10.50
C PHE A 253 5.83 -20.59 11.31
N ALA A 254 6.60 -21.56 10.79
CA ALA A 254 6.99 -22.76 11.54
C ALA A 254 7.96 -22.42 12.68
N GLN A 255 8.95 -21.56 12.43
CA GLN A 255 9.93 -21.16 13.44
C GLN A 255 9.29 -20.42 14.63
N TYR A 256 8.32 -19.54 14.35
CA TYR A 256 7.68 -18.66 15.34
C TYR A 256 6.26 -19.11 15.72
N GLU A 257 5.89 -20.38 15.49
CA GLU A 257 4.53 -20.88 15.67
C GLU A 257 3.99 -20.61 17.10
N ASN A 258 4.81 -20.89 18.12
CA ASN A 258 4.45 -20.69 19.53
C ASN A 258 4.42 -19.21 19.97
N ASP A 259 5.07 -18.34 19.20
CA ASP A 259 5.21 -16.91 19.49
C ASP A 259 4.16 -16.05 18.77
N ARG A 260 3.48 -16.63 17.78
CA ARG A 260 2.52 -15.95 16.92
C ARG A 260 1.16 -15.78 17.60
N VAL A 261 0.63 -14.56 17.56
CA VAL A 261 -0.78 -14.28 17.87
C VAL A 261 -1.53 -14.08 16.55
N VAL A 262 -2.77 -14.57 16.49
CA VAL A 262 -3.61 -14.51 15.29
C VAL A 262 -4.87 -13.70 15.60
N GLY A 263 -5.32 -12.91 14.64
CA GLY A 263 -6.48 -12.04 14.76
C GLY A 263 -6.15 -10.66 15.35
N ALA A 264 -7.21 -9.90 15.59
CA ALA A 264 -7.11 -8.51 16.04
C ALA A 264 -7.04 -8.33 17.56
N ASP A 265 -7.34 -9.36 18.36
CA ASP A 265 -7.49 -9.24 19.82
C ASP A 265 -6.57 -10.24 20.56
N PRO A 266 -5.68 -9.78 21.48
CA PRO A 266 -5.38 -8.38 21.80
C PRO A 266 -4.55 -7.69 20.70
N TRP A 267 -4.89 -6.46 20.30
CA TRP A 267 -4.16 -5.76 19.23
C TRP A 267 -2.73 -5.35 19.64
N ALA A 268 -2.50 -5.08 20.92
CA ALA A 268 -1.19 -4.69 21.42
C ALA A 268 -0.12 -5.74 21.05
N THR A 269 1.04 -5.26 20.57
CA THR A 269 2.16 -6.14 20.21
C THR A 269 2.81 -6.70 21.46
N GLN A 270 2.93 -8.03 21.53
CA GLN A 270 3.66 -8.71 22.59
C GLN A 270 5.14 -8.86 22.19
N GLU A 271 6.06 -8.86 23.17
CA GLU A 271 7.51 -8.96 22.89
C GLU A 271 7.87 -10.19 22.04
N ARG A 272 7.21 -11.33 22.30
CA ARG A 272 7.42 -12.59 21.55
C ARG A 272 7.12 -12.47 20.05
N GLU A 273 6.20 -11.59 19.66
CA GLU A 273 5.78 -11.47 18.25
C GLU A 273 6.75 -10.64 17.42
N LYS A 274 7.53 -9.75 18.06
CA LYS A 274 8.37 -8.76 17.36
C LYS A 274 9.42 -9.41 16.46
N ALA A 275 9.97 -10.55 16.87
CA ALA A 275 10.95 -11.29 16.08
C ALA A 275 10.36 -11.75 14.74
N LEU A 276 9.13 -12.29 14.76
CA LEU A 276 8.41 -12.69 13.55
C LEU A 276 8.10 -11.47 12.66
N TYR A 277 7.62 -10.36 13.23
CA TYR A 277 7.31 -9.15 12.46
C TYR A 277 8.55 -8.59 11.75
N SER A 278 9.67 -8.56 12.47
CA SER A 278 10.97 -8.15 11.93
C SER A 278 11.41 -9.10 10.82
N ALA A 279 11.36 -10.42 11.03
CA ALA A 279 11.80 -11.41 10.05
C ALA A 279 10.99 -11.35 8.74
N ILE A 280 9.65 -11.25 8.83
CA ILE A 280 8.78 -11.08 7.65
C ILE A 280 9.14 -9.79 6.91
N THR A 281 9.28 -8.68 7.64
CA THR A 281 9.59 -7.37 7.05
C THR A 281 10.96 -7.37 6.39
N ARG A 282 11.95 -8.07 6.97
CA ARG A 282 13.29 -8.24 6.38
C ARG A 282 13.26 -9.05 5.10
N ARG A 283 12.48 -10.13 5.05
CA ARG A 283 12.33 -10.89 3.81
C ARG A 283 11.70 -10.05 2.69
N ILE A 284 10.72 -9.21 3.02
CA ILE A 284 10.15 -8.23 2.07
C ILE A 284 11.23 -7.24 1.61
N GLU A 285 12.04 -6.71 2.54
CA GLU A 285 13.14 -5.80 2.24
C GLU A 285 14.15 -6.44 1.27
N THR A 286 14.61 -7.65 1.55
CA THR A 286 15.50 -8.41 0.67
C THR A 286 14.87 -8.62 -0.70
N ALA A 287 13.61 -9.02 -0.78
CA ALA A 287 12.93 -9.22 -2.05
C ALA A 287 12.86 -7.94 -2.89
N LEU A 288 12.54 -6.80 -2.28
CA LEU A 288 12.51 -5.51 -2.97
C LEU A 288 13.90 -5.09 -3.46
N LEU A 289 14.95 -5.29 -2.66
CA LEU A 289 16.34 -5.03 -3.07
C LEU A 289 16.78 -5.95 -4.22
N THR A 290 16.43 -7.23 -4.20
CA THR A 290 16.69 -8.14 -5.32
C THR A 290 15.97 -7.71 -6.61
N LEU A 291 14.77 -7.13 -6.51
CA LEU A 291 14.11 -6.53 -7.68
C LEU A 291 14.81 -5.24 -8.13
N ALA A 292 15.36 -4.44 -7.21
CA ALA A 292 16.12 -3.24 -7.53
C ALA A 292 17.39 -3.54 -8.34
N GLU A 293 18.10 -4.62 -8.04
CA GLU A 293 19.30 -5.07 -8.77
C GLU A 293 19.04 -5.37 -10.26
N ARG A 294 17.78 -5.60 -10.64
CA ARG A 294 17.38 -5.84 -12.04
C ARG A 294 17.12 -4.56 -12.82
N THR A 295 17.17 -3.40 -12.17
CA THR A 295 16.90 -2.12 -12.83
C THR A 295 18.07 -1.72 -13.73
N PRO A 296 17.80 -1.02 -14.85
CA PRO A 296 18.87 -0.48 -15.67
C PRO A 296 19.73 0.50 -14.85
N PRO A 297 21.05 0.61 -15.12
CA PRO A 297 21.87 1.62 -14.47
C PRO A 297 21.30 3.01 -14.73
N SER A 298 21.33 3.86 -13.70
CA SER A 298 20.91 5.25 -13.81
C SER A 298 21.71 5.95 -14.91
N VAL A 299 21.01 6.56 -15.88
CA VAL A 299 21.61 7.33 -16.98
C VAL A 299 21.97 8.73 -16.51
#